data_AF-A0A017HJL3-F1
#
_entry.id   AF-A0A017HJL3-F1
#
_cell.length_a   1.000
_cell.length_b   1.000
_cell.length_c   1.000
_cell.angle_alpha   90.00
_cell.angle_beta   90.00
_cell.angle_gamma   90.00
#
_symmetry.space_group_name_H-M   'P 1'
#
loop_
_entity.id
_entity.type
_entity.pdbx_description
1 polymer ?
#
loop_
_entity_poly.entity_id
_entity_poly.type
_entity_poly.pdbx_seq_one_letter_code
_entity_poly.pdbx_strand_id
1 'polypeptide(L)' 'MRLTKLALAAVLGATLASQAVAGGFAPVVVEPAPAPVVVTEPEAPRSTFGILLPLALLGGLVALAVANEDEDSES' A
#
# COMPACT_ATOMS: atom_id res chain seq x y z
N MET A 1 14.98 -28.14 -6.16
CA MET A 1 14.83 -26.67 -5.96
C MET A 1 16.12 -25.84 -6.06
N ARG A 2 17.34 -26.41 -6.05
CA ARG A 2 18.58 -25.61 -6.15
C ARG A 2 18.95 -25.22 -7.59
N LEU A 3 18.62 -26.05 -8.57
CA LEU A 3 18.91 -25.81 -10.00
C LEU A 3 18.08 -24.65 -10.58
N THR A 4 16.83 -24.48 -10.14
CA THR A 4 15.94 -23.39 -10.55
C THR A 4 16.44 -22.01 -10.11
N LYS A 5 17.12 -21.95 -8.95
CA LYS A 5 17.69 -20.69 -8.42
C LYS A 5 18.94 -20.25 -9.19
N LEU A 6 19.71 -21.20 -9.73
CA LEU A 6 20.93 -20.93 -10.48
C LEU A 6 20.62 -20.43 -11.90
N ALA A 7 19.58 -20.99 -12.53
CA ALA A 7 19.09 -20.51 -13.83
C ALA A 7 18.58 -19.06 -13.77
N LEU A 8 17.89 -18.70 -12.69
CA LEU A 8 17.37 -17.34 -12.50
C LEU A 8 18.51 -16.31 -12.31
N ALA A 9 19.58 -16.69 -11.60
CA ALA A 9 20.73 -15.81 -11.41
C ALA A 9 21.55 -15.60 -12.70
N ALA A 10 21.68 -16.62 -13.54
CA ALA A 10 22.39 -16.53 -14.82
C ALA A 10 21.68 -15.61 -15.83
N VAL A 11 20.35 -15.59 -15.84
CA VAL A 11 19.55 -14.72 -16.72
C VAL A 11 19.69 -13.24 -16.31
N LEU A 12 19.78 -12.94 -15.01
CA LEU A 12 19.94 -11.57 -14.52
C LEU A 12 21.35 -11.02 -14.75
N GLY A 13 22.38 -11.87 -14.77
CA GLY A 13 23.76 -11.46 -15.04
C GLY A 13 24.04 -11.13 -16.51
N ALA A 14 23.39 -11.85 -17.44
CA ALA A 14 23.60 -11.67 -18.88
C ALA A 14 23.05 -10.34 -19.42
N THR A 15 22.05 -9.74 -18.75
CA THR A 15 21.41 -8.49 -19.21
C THR A 15 22.21 -7.23 -18.91
N LEU A 16 23.17 -7.27 -17.97
CA LEU A 16 23.95 -6.10 -17.55
C LEU A 16 25.26 -5.91 -18.33
N ALA A 17 25.73 -6.93 -19.06
CA ALA A 17 27.01 -6.91 -19.76
C ALA A 17 26.96 -6.31 -21.18
N SER A 18 25.77 -5.99 -21.71
CA SER A 18 25.60 -5.59 -23.12
C SER A 18 25.54 -4.07 -23.36
N GLN A 19 25.91 -3.23 -22.39
CA GLN A 19 25.93 -1.77 -22.57
C GLN A 19 27.31 -1.27 -23.04
N ALA A 20 27.71 -1.66 -24.25
CA ALA A 20 28.80 -0.98 -24.96
C ALA A 20 28.20 0.20 -25.74
N VAL A 21 28.20 1.39 -25.14
CA VAL A 21 27.70 2.63 -25.76
C VAL A 21 28.84 3.29 -26.53
N ALA A 22 28.93 2.97 -27.82
CA ALA A 22 29.69 3.75 -28.80
C ALA A 22 28.78 4.85 -29.35
N GLY A 23 28.82 6.04 -28.75
CA GLY A 23 28.09 7.22 -29.22
C GLY A 23 29.01 8.43 -29.22
N GLY A 24 29.41 8.89 -30.41
CA GLY A 24 30.34 10.00 -30.63
C GLY A 24 29.83 11.34 -30.11
N PHE A 25 30.78 12.24 -29.80
CA PHE A 25 30.55 13.57 -29.24
C PHE A 25 29.82 14.49 -30.23
N ALA A 26 28.48 14.51 -30.17
CA ALA A 26 27.67 15.60 -30.67
C ALA A 26 27.45 16.63 -29.53
N PRO A 27 27.51 17.94 -29.79
CA PRO A 27 27.17 18.95 -28.79
C PRO A 27 25.71 18.77 -28.35
N VAL A 28 25.52 18.50 -27.06
CA VAL A 28 24.19 18.34 -26.46
C VAL A 28 23.53 19.70 -26.37
N VAL A 29 22.56 19.95 -27.26
CA VAL A 29 21.65 21.09 -27.13
C VAL A 29 20.70 20.75 -25.97
N VAL A 30 20.91 21.38 -24.81
CA VAL A 30 20.03 21.20 -23.65
C VAL A 30 18.78 22.04 -23.90
N GLU A 31 17.77 21.39 -24.48
CA GLU A 31 16.41 21.93 -24.48
C GLU A 31 15.92 22.02 -23.02
N PRO A 32 15.33 23.15 -22.58
CA PRO A 32 14.83 23.27 -21.21
C PRO A 32 13.84 22.14 -20.94
N ALA A 33 14.18 21.28 -19.99
CA ALA A 33 13.34 20.15 -19.62
C ALA A 33 11.94 20.68 -19.26
N PRO A 34 10.86 20.05 -19.77
CA PRO A 34 9.52 20.44 -19.39
C PRO A 34 9.38 20.36 -17.86
N ALA A 35 8.82 21.41 -17.25
CA ALA A 35 8.60 21.47 -15.82
C ALA A 35 7.84 20.19 -15.37
N PRO A 36 8.20 19.62 -14.21
CA PRO A 36 7.60 18.38 -13.74
C PRO A 36 6.08 18.58 -13.60
N VAL A 37 5.32 17.79 -14.37
CA VAL A 37 3.86 17.76 -14.26
C VAL A 37 3.52 17.11 -12.93
N VAL A 38 3.00 17.91 -11.99
CA VAL A 38 2.52 17.40 -10.71
C VAL A 38 1.20 16.69 -10.95
N VAL A 39 1.24 15.37 -11.05
CA VAL A 39 0.04 14.53 -11.06
C VAL A 39 -0.46 14.44 -9.62
N THR A 40 -1.60 15.07 -9.33
CA THR A 40 -2.27 14.93 -8.04
C THR A 40 -3.19 13.71 -8.08
N GLU A 41 -3.02 12.79 -7.13
CA GLU A 41 -3.95 11.69 -6.96
C GLU A 41 -5.28 12.20 -6.39
N PRO A 42 -6.43 11.72 -6.90
CA PRO A 42 -7.73 12.06 -6.32
C PRO A 42 -7.85 11.52 -4.90
N GLU A 43 -8.54 12.26 -4.02
CA GLU A 43 -8.79 11.83 -2.64
C GLU A 43 -9.53 10.49 -2.62
N ALA A 44 -9.01 9.53 -1.84
CA ALA A 44 -9.63 8.22 -1.71
C ALA A 44 -11.02 8.34 -1.02
N PRO A 45 -12.05 7.61 -1.50
CA PRO A 45 -13.35 7.57 -0.85
C PRO A 45 -13.23 7.09 0.60
N ARG A 46 -13.80 7.85 1.54
CA ARG A 46 -13.85 7.48 2.97
C ARG A 46 -15.27 7.04 3.35
N SER A 47 -15.36 6.02 4.22
CA SER A 47 -16.64 5.52 4.73
C SER A 47 -16.89 6.02 6.16
N THR A 48 -18.10 6.52 6.41
CA THR A 48 -18.56 6.92 7.77
C THR A 48 -19.06 5.71 8.57
N PHE A 49 -19.28 4.55 7.95
CA PHE A 49 -19.85 3.38 8.60
C PHE A 49 -18.92 2.69 9.61
N GLY A 50 -17.63 3.05 9.64
CA GLY A 50 -16.67 2.51 10.61
C GLY A 50 -17.07 2.77 12.07
N ILE A 51 -17.91 3.77 12.33
CA ILE A 51 -18.42 4.10 13.67
C ILE A 51 -19.54 3.15 14.15
N LEU A 52 -20.16 2.39 13.26
CA LEU A 52 -21.26 1.51 13.65
C LEU A 52 -20.80 0.38 14.56
N LEU A 53 -19.64 -0.22 14.28
CA LEU A 53 -19.10 -1.31 15.09
C LEU A 53 -18.82 -0.91 16.55
N PRO A 54 -18.07 0.19 16.84
CA PRO A 54 -17.85 0.61 18.22
C PRO A 54 -19.14 1.03 18.94
N LEU A 55 -20.10 1.64 18.23
CA LEU A 55 -21.41 1.96 18.82
C LEU A 55 -22.22 0.71 19.16
N ALA A 56 -22.24 -0.28 18.27
CA ALA A 56 -22.91 -1.55 18.53
C ALA A 56 -22.28 -2.30 19.71
N LEU A 57 -20.95 -2.30 19.80
CA LEU A 57 -20.21 -2.89 20.91
C LEU A 57 -20.55 -2.17 22.23
N LEU A 58 -20.52 -0.84 22.24
CA LEU A 58 -20.88 -0.04 23.41
C LEU A 58 -22.32 -0.34 23.87
N GLY A 59 -23.28 -0.35 22.94
CA GLY A 59 -24.67 -0.67 23.23
C GLY A 59 -24.85 -2.09 23.78
N GLY A 60 -24.13 -3.07 23.23
CA GLY A 60 -24.13 -4.45 23.71
C GLY A 60 -23.59 -4.59 25.14
N LEU A 61 -22.51 -3.88 25.48
CA LEU A 61 -21.96 -3.88 26.84
C LEU A 61 -22.91 -3.24 27.85
N VAL A 62 -23.58 -2.14 27.48
CA VAL A 62 -24.60 -1.51 28.34
C VAL A 62 -25.78 -2.45 28.56
N ALA A 63 -26.28 -3.08 27.50
CA ALA A 63 -27.38 -4.04 27.61
C ALA A 63 -27.02 -5.24 28.50
N LEU A 64 -25.79 -5.75 28.38
CA LEU A 64 -25.29 -6.83 29.25
C LEU A 64 -25.22 -6.40 30.71
N ALA A 65 -24.74 -5.18 30.99
CA ALA A 65 -24.67 -4.67 32.35
C ALA A 65 -26.06 -4.54 33.00
N VAL A 66 -27.03 -4.00 32.26
CA VAL A 66 -28.42 -3.86 32.74
C VAL A 66 -29.04 -5.23 33.01
N ALA A 67 -28.87 -6.19 32.10
CA ALA A 67 -29.42 -7.53 32.27
C ALA A 67 -28.89 -8.24 33.53
N ASN A 68 -27.63 -8.00 33.90
CA ASN A 68 -27.04 -8.59 35.10
C ASN A 68 -27.51 -7.89 36.40
N GLU A 69 -27.78 -6.58 36.37
CA GLU A 69 -28.26 -5.83 37.55
C GLU A 69 -29.70 -6.22 37.93
N ASP A 70 -30.53 -6.56 36.95
CA ASP A 70 -31.88 -7.09 37.16
C ASP A 70 -31.84 -8.48 37.83
N GLU A 71 -30.85 -9.33 37.53
CA GLU A 71 -30.70 -10.67 38.16
C GLU A 71 -30.29 -10.59 39.64
N ASP A 72 -29.45 -9.64 40.02
CA ASP A 72 -28.98 -9.47 41.40
C ASP A 72 -30.05 -8.90 42.35
N SER A 73 -31.08 -8.23 41.82
CA SER A 73 -32.12 -7.54 42.60
C SER A 73 -33.31 -8.44 43.02
N GLU A 74 -33.45 -9.63 42.43
CA GLU A 74 -34.51 -10.60 42.73
C GLU A 74 -34.09 -11.67 43.78
N SER A 75 -32.99 -11.46 44.52
CA SER A 75 -32.47 -12.36 45.56
C SER A 75 -32.81 -11.95 47.00
#